data_AF-A0A439SHR7-F1
#
_entry.id   AF-A0A439SHR7-F1
#
_cell.length_a   1.000
_cell.length_b   1.000
_cell.length_c   1.000
_cell.angle_alpha   90.00
_cell.angle_beta   90.00
_cell.angle_gamma   90.00
#
_symmetry.space_group_name_H-M   'P 1'
#
loop_
_entity.id
_entity.type
_entity.pdbx_description
1 polymer ?
#
loop_
_entity_poly.entity_id
_entity_poly.type
_entity_poly.pdbx_seq_one_letter_code
_entity_poly.pdbx_strand_id
1 'polypeptide(L)' 'MQVLDPDLLRTFLAFVDGGSLANAASVVGRSPSAVTAQMQRLEEIVGEPLLAPQGRGRGLTPA' A
#
# COMPACT_ATOMS: atom_id res chain seq x y z
N MET A 1 -21.51 4.20 -2.46
CA MET A 1 -20.31 4.62 -1.70
C MET A 1 -19.71 3.37 -1.07
N GLN A 2 -18.62 2.85 -1.65
CA GLN A 2 -17.92 1.70 -1.05
C GLN A 2 -17.24 2.16 0.23
N VAL A 3 -17.39 1.37 1.30
CA VAL A 3 -16.65 1.60 2.54
C VAL A 3 -15.23 1.11 2.33
N LEU A 4 -14.25 1.98 2.54
CA LEU A 4 -12.84 1.60 2.56
C LEU A 4 -12.53 0.87 3.87
N ASP A 5 -11.92 -0.29 3.75
CA ASP A 5 -11.42 -1.04 4.90
C ASP A 5 -10.26 -0.26 5.57
N PRO A 6 -10.39 0.15 6.84
CA PRO A 6 -9.36 0.90 7.56
C PRO A 6 -8.00 0.21 7.58
N ASP A 7 -7.94 -1.11 7.50
CA ASP A 7 -6.68 -1.85 7.48
C ASP A 7 -5.92 -1.62 6.16
N LEU A 8 -6.62 -1.43 5.04
CA LEU A 8 -5.99 -1.05 3.77
C LEU A 8 -5.38 0.35 3.86
N LEU A 9 -6.10 1.29 4.49
CA LEU A 9 -5.62 2.65 4.68
C LEU A 9 -4.42 2.71 5.64
N ARG A 10 -4.43 1.92 6.72
CA ARG A 10 -3.28 1.80 7.64
C ARG A 10 -2.04 1.28 6.92
N THR A 11 -2.19 0.25 6.08
CA THR A 11 -1.09 -0.29 5.29
C THR A 11 -0.54 0.73 4.29
N PHE A 12 -1.42 1.50 3.64
CA PHE A 12 -1.00 2.58 2.76
C PHE A 12 -0.24 3.67 3.50
N LEU A 13 -0.75 4.16 4.64
CA LEU A 13 -0.06 5.16 5.46
C LEU A 13 1.30 4.65 5.96
N ALA A 14 1.38 3.40 6.40
CA ALA A 14 2.64 2.79 6.80
C ALA A 14 3.66 2.72 5.65
N PHE A 15 3.19 2.55 4.41
CA PHE A 15 4.03 2.64 3.22
C PHE A 15 4.47 4.08 2.93
N VAL A 16 3.56 5.06 3.02
CA VAL A 16 3.86 6.49 2.82
C VAL A 16 4.94 6.96 3.80
N ASP A 17 4.82 6.60 5.07
CA ASP A 17 5.77 6.97 6.11
C ASP A 17 7.08 6.17 6.00
N GLY A 18 6.98 4.91 5.60
CA GLY A 18 8.07 3.94 5.65
C GLY A 18 8.86 3.74 4.36
N GLY A 19 8.37 4.23 3.22
CA GLY A 19 9.01 4.21 1.91
C GLY A 19 9.17 2.83 1.25
N SER A 20 8.71 1.73 1.87
CA SER A 20 8.79 0.40 1.27
C SER A 20 7.70 -0.54 1.78
N LEU A 21 7.30 -1.50 0.93
CA LEU A 21 6.31 -2.54 1.29
C LEU A 21 6.81 -3.44 2.42
N ALA A 22 8.12 -3.69 2.50
CA ALA A 22 8.73 -4.49 3.56
C ALA A 22 8.64 -3.76 4.91
N ASN A 23 8.94 -2.46 4.95
CA ASN A 23 8.82 -1.68 6.18
C ASN A 23 7.36 -1.55 6.61
N ALA A 24 6.44 -1.28 5.66
CA ALA A 24 5.01 -1.27 5.93
C ALA A 24 4.53 -2.59 6.55
N ALA A 25 4.98 -3.73 6.03
CA ALA A 25 4.66 -5.06 6.55
C ALA A 25 5.12 -5.26 8.00
N SER A 26 6.32 -4.79 8.35
CA SER A 26 6.79 -4.78 9.74
C SER A 26 5.92 -3.89 10.64
N VAL A 27 5.53 -2.70 10.17
CA VAL A 27 4.70 -1.74 10.93
C VAL A 27 3.30 -2.29 11.20
N VAL A 28 2.65 -2.90 10.20
CA VAL A 28 1.28 -3.44 10.35
C VAL A 28 1.24 -4.88 10.87
N GLY A 29 2.40 -5.49 11.17
CA GLY A 29 2.48 -6.86 11.69
C GLY A 29 1.97 -7.92 10.71
N ARG A 30 2.25 -7.75 9.41
CA ARG A 30 1.83 -8.65 8.32
C ARG A 30 3.02 -9.15 7.52
N SER A 31 2.82 -10.16 6.67
CA SER A 31 3.84 -10.56 5.69
C SER A 31 3.93 -9.53 4.54
N PRO A 32 5.09 -9.40 3.87
CA PRO A 32 5.21 -8.55 2.68
C PRO A 32 4.23 -8.92 1.55
N SER A 33 3.90 -10.20 1.40
CA SER A 33 2.89 -10.66 0.43
C SER A 33 1.48 -10.20 0.79
N ALA A 34 1.12 -10.22 2.07
CA ALA A 34 -0.18 -9.74 2.54
C ALA A 34 -0.32 -8.22 2.33
N VAL A 35 0.73 -7.46 2.64
CA VAL A 35 0.77 -6.00 2.36
C VAL A 35 0.65 -5.72 0.87
N THR A 36 1.34 -6.49 0.02
CA THR A 36 1.23 -6.34 -1.43
C THR A 36 -0.20 -6.56 -1.93
N ALA A 37 -0.87 -7.62 -1.43
CA ALA A 37 -2.26 -7.91 -1.77
C ALA A 37 -3.23 -6.83 -1.25
N GLN A 38 -2.98 -6.29 -0.05
CA GLN A 38 -3.76 -5.17 0.50
C GLN A 38 -3.60 -3.91 -0.35
N MET A 39 -2.37 -3.59 -0.78
CA MET A 39 -2.13 -2.44 -1.67
C MET A 39 -2.83 -2.62 -3.02
N GLN A 40 -2.76 -3.80 -3.64
CA GLN A 40 -3.48 -4.10 -4.88
C GLN A 40 -4.99 -3.93 -4.72
N ARG A 41 -5.56 -4.46 -3.63
CA ARG A 41 -6.98 -4.31 -3.32
C ARG A 41 -7.39 -2.85 -3.11
N LEU A 42 -6.52 -2.05 -2.49
CA LEU A 42 -6.78 -0.62 -2.32
C LEU A 42 -6.82 0.10 -3.68
N GLU A 43 -5.87 -0.17 -4.56
CA GLU A 43 -5.84 0.35 -5.94
C GLU A 43 -7.10 -0.04 -6.72
N GLU A 44 -7.59 -1.28 -6.58
CA GLU A 44 -8.85 -1.74 -7.19
C GLU A 44 -10.08 -0.97 -6.68
N ILE A 45 -10.15 -0.70 -5.37
CA ILE A 45 -11.27 0.05 -4.79
C ILE A 45 -11.22 1.52 -5.20
N VAL A 46 -10.03 2.11 -5.28
CA VAL A 46 -9.82 3.49 -5.71
C VAL A 46 -10.02 3.66 -7.21
N GLY A 47 -9.75 2.60 -7.99
CA GLY A 47 -9.84 2.61 -9.45
C GLY A 47 -8.60 3.15 -10.17
N GLU A 48 -7.54 3.47 -9.42
CA GLU A 48 -6.31 4.09 -9.92
C GLU A 48 -5.08 3.46 -9.22
N PRO A 49 -3.93 3.34 -9.90
CA PRO A 49 -2.68 2.95 -9.27
C PRO A 49 -2.26 3.99 -8.21
N LEU A 50 -1.88 3.52 -7.03
CA LEU A 50 -1.32 4.33 -5.96
C LEU A 50 0.19 4.16 -5.87
N LEU A 51 0.71 3.02 -6.33
CA LEU A 51 2.13 2.68 -6.33
C LEU A 51 2.65 2.42 -7.74
N ALA A 52 3.75 3.09 -8.09
CA ALA A 52 4.49 2.88 -9.34
C ALA A 52 5.87 2.24 -9.08
N PRO A 53 6.46 1.55 -10.06
CA PRO A 53 7.86 1.14 -9.98
C PRO A 53 8.79 2.35 -9.75
N GLN A 54 9.68 2.26 -8.76
CA GLN A 54 10.66 3.30 -8.45
C GLN A 54 12.02 2.65 -8.10
N GLY A 55 12.95 2.67 -9.04
CA GLY A 55 14.27 2.03 -8.88
C GLY A 55 14.15 0.54 -8.58
N ARG A 56 14.66 0.12 -7.41
CA ARG A 56 14.57 -1.28 -6.94
C ARG A 56 13.28 -1.61 -6.18
N GLY A 57 12.35 -0.67 -6.07
CA GLY A 57 11.15 -0.81 -5.26
C GLY A 57 9.91 -0.19 -5.90
N ARG A 58 8.99 0.23 -5.03
CA ARG A 58 7.76 0.95 -5.38
C ARG A 58 7.85 2.34 -4.77
N GLY A 59 7.26 3.32 -5.43
CA GLY A 59 7.04 4.67 -4.92
C GLY A 59 5.59 5.10 -5.13
N LEU A 60 5.19 6.22 -4.55
CA LEU A 60 3.86 6.80 -4.79
C LEU A 60 3.71 7.25 -6.24
N THR A 61 2.52 7.11 -6.79
CA THR A 61 2.16 7.79 -8.04
C THR A 61 2.15 9.31 -7.85
N PRO A 62 2.38 10.10 -8.91
CA PRO A 62 2.10 11.53 -8.90
C PRO A 62 0.62 11.77 -8.60
N ALA A 63 0.32 12.84 -7.86
CA ALA A 63 -1.05 13.27 -7.57
C ALA A 63 -1.75 13.86 -8.80
#